data_AF-A0AA40R9A4-F1
#
_entry.id   AF-A0AA40R9A4-F1
#
_cell.length_a   1.000
_cell.length_b   1.000
_cell.length_c   1.000
_cell.angle_alpha   90.00
_cell.angle_beta   90.00
_cell.angle_gamma   90.00
#
_symmetry.space_group_name_H-M   'P 1'
#
loop_
_entity.id
_entity.type
_entity.pdbx_description
1 polymer ?
#
loop_
_entity_poly.entity_id
_entity_poly.type
_entity_poly.pdbx_seq_one_letter_code
_entity_poly.pdbx_strand_id
1 'polypeptide(L)' 'MSRERLERGELLQLLRQLARQEYAIPGSRRRHISERTLQTWYYAWRRDGVKGLASQPRVDAGRSKLPETVQAAVLAAKRE' A
#
# COMPACT_ATOMS: atom_id res chain seq x y z
N MET A 1 -23.25 -14.29 -3.62
CA MET A 1 -22.17 -14.37 -2.61
C MET A 1 -22.29 -13.17 -1.69
N SER A 2 -23.06 -13.32 -0.62
CA SER A 2 -23.29 -12.27 0.37
C SER A 2 -21.96 -11.94 1.04
N ARG A 3 -21.42 -10.75 0.82
CA ARG A 3 -20.23 -10.28 1.53
C ARG A 3 -20.67 -10.06 2.97
N GLU A 4 -20.38 -11.02 3.85
CA GLU A 4 -20.57 -10.87 5.29
C GLU A 4 -20.06 -9.49 5.72
N ARG A 5 -21.01 -8.66 6.17
CA ARG A 5 -20.71 -7.40 6.81
C ARG A 5 -20.42 -7.79 8.26
N LEU A 6 -19.14 -7.89 8.60
CA LEU A 6 -18.73 -7.89 10.00
C LEU A 6 -19.33 -6.64 10.63
N GLU A 7 -20.04 -6.81 11.74
CA GLU A 7 -20.48 -5.66 12.53
C GLU A 7 -19.22 -4.89 12.96
N ARG A 8 -19.30 -3.54 13.05
CA ARG A 8 -18.09 -2.71 13.23
C ARG A 8 -17.23 -3.15 14.43
N GLY A 9 -17.87 -3.66 15.48
CA GLY A 9 -17.21 -4.20 16.67
C GLY A 9 -16.40 -5.47 16.41
N GLU A 10 -16.95 -6.41 15.63
CA GLU A 10 -16.30 -7.68 15.28
C GLU A 10 -15.05 -7.44 14.42
N LEU A 11 -15.15 -6.49 13.47
CA LEU A 11 -14.01 -6.09 12.64
C LEU A 11 -12.85 -5.55 13.50
N LEU A 12 -13.14 -4.68 14.47
CA LEU A 12 -12.10 -4.12 15.35
C LEU A 12 -11.46 -5.19 16.23
N GLN A 13 -12.24 -6.16 16.72
CA GLN A 13 -11.70 -7.29 17.48
C GLN A 13 -10.76 -8.14 16.64
N LEU A 14 -11.14 -8.47 15.41
CA LEU A 14 -10.31 -9.24 14.49
C LEU A 14 -9.01 -8.49 14.16
N LEU A 15 -9.10 -7.19 13.85
CA LEU A 15 -7.93 -6.36 13.56
C LEU A 15 -6.96 -6.31 14.76
N ARG A 16 -7.48 -6.22 15.98
CA ARG A 16 -6.67 -6.25 17.21
C ARG A 16 -5.99 -7.60 17.41
N GLN A 17 -6.68 -8.71 17.11
CA GLN A 17 -6.08 -10.05 17.16
C GLN A 17 -4.94 -10.17 16.13
N LEU A 18 -5.18 -9.77 14.89
CA LEU A 18 -4.18 -9.79 13.81
C LEU A 18 -2.97 -8.91 14.10
N ALA A 19 -3.18 -7.75 14.75
CA ALA A 19 -2.10 -6.82 15.11
C ALA A 19 -1.16 -7.36 16.20
N ARG A 20 -1.60 -8.35 16.99
CA ARG A 20 -0.79 -9.04 18.00
C ARG A 20 0.01 -10.23 17.44
N GLN A 21 -0.26 -10.63 16.20
CA GLN A 21 0.48 -11.72 15.58
C GLN A 21 1.84 -11.22 15.06
N GLU A 22 2.84 -12.07 15.16
CA GLU A 22 4.14 -11.83 14.56
C GLU A 22 4.18 -12.34 13.11
N TYR A 23 4.78 -11.54 12.23
CA TYR A 23 4.96 -11.81 10.82
C TYR A 23 6.44 -11.66 10.44
N ALA A 24 6.91 -12.52 9.53
CA ALA A 24 8.18 -12.32 8.85
C ALA A 24 7.99 -11.25 7.76
N ILE A 25 8.28 -9.99 8.07
CA ILE A 25 8.12 -8.87 7.13
C ILE A 25 9.41 -8.69 6.31
N PRO A 26 9.40 -8.95 4.99
CA PRO A 26 10.60 -8.81 4.17
C PRO A 26 11.15 -7.37 4.18
N GLY A 27 12.47 -7.22 4.34
CA GLY A 27 13.13 -5.91 4.32
C GLY A 27 12.82 -5.00 5.52
N SER A 28 12.16 -5.51 6.58
CA SER A 28 11.87 -4.74 7.78
C SER A 28 12.34 -5.47 9.05
N ARG A 29 12.73 -4.72 10.07
CA ARG A 29 12.95 -5.25 11.43
C ARG A 29 11.65 -5.37 12.23
N ARG A 30 10.53 -4.85 11.71
CA ARG A 30 9.23 -4.92 12.37
C ARG A 30 8.69 -6.35 12.28
N ARG A 31 8.07 -6.81 13.37
CA ARG A 31 7.37 -8.12 13.42
C ARG A 31 5.85 -8.00 13.48
N HIS A 32 5.32 -6.81 13.77
CA HIS A 32 3.90 -6.57 13.92
C HIS A 32 3.40 -5.53 12.91
N ILE A 33 2.13 -5.63 12.56
CA ILE A 33 1.42 -4.68 11.69
C ILE A 33 0.38 -3.96 12.54
N SER A 34 0.32 -2.63 12.49
CA SER A 34 -0.63 -1.87 13.31
C SER A 34 -2.09 -2.12 12.92
N GLU A 35 -3.01 -2.03 13.88
CA GLU A 35 -4.46 -2.13 13.63
C GLU A 35 -4.91 -1.17 12.52
N ARG A 36 -4.37 0.07 12.51
CA ARG A 36 -4.68 1.10 11.50
C ARG A 36 -4.25 0.68 10.09
N THR A 37 -3.08 0.06 9.96
CA THR A 37 -2.58 -0.45 8.68
C THR A 37 -3.47 -1.58 8.18
N LEU A 38 -3.78 -2.55 9.04
CA LEU A 38 -4.66 -3.67 8.70
C LEU A 38 -6.07 -3.19 8.31
N GLN A 39 -6.61 -2.19 9.00
CA GLN A 39 -7.90 -1.58 8.66
C GLN A 39 -7.86 -0.91 7.28
N THR A 40 -6.79 -0.18 6.97
CA THR A 40 -6.59 0.46 5.66
C THR A 40 -6.54 -0.60 4.55
N TRP A 41 -5.78 -1.68 4.77
CA TRP A 41 -5.70 -2.80 3.83
C TRP A 41 -7.04 -3.51 3.66
N TYR A 42 -7.79 -3.75 4.73
CA TYR A 42 -9.12 -4.35 4.66
C TYR A 42 -10.05 -3.54 3.75
N TYR A 43 -10.12 -2.23 3.91
CA TYR A 43 -10.98 -1.39 3.07
C TYR A 43 -10.47 -1.28 1.62
N ALA A 44 -9.16 -1.23 1.41
CA ALA A 44 -8.58 -1.25 0.06
C ALA A 44 -8.91 -2.58 -0.65
N TRP A 45 -8.77 -3.70 0.04
CA TRP A 45 -9.15 -5.02 -0.48
C TRP A 45 -10.65 -5.16 -0.71
N ARG A 46 -11.50 -4.64 0.18
CA ARG A 46 -12.96 -4.64 -0.01
C ARG A 46 -13.37 -3.87 -1.26
N ARG A 47 -12.66 -2.79 -1.59
CA ARG A 47 -12.94 -1.94 -2.76
C ARG A 47 -12.42 -2.55 -4.06
N ASP A 48 -11.13 -2.90 -4.10
CA ASP A 48 -10.42 -3.22 -5.36
C ASP A 48 -9.91 -4.68 -5.41
N GLY A 49 -10.24 -5.51 -4.43
CA GLY A 49 -9.69 -6.85 -4.27
C GLY A 49 -8.19 -6.82 -3.96
N VAL A 50 -7.47 -7.90 -4.31
CA VAL A 50 -6.02 -8.00 -4.08
C VAL A 50 -5.25 -6.87 -4.78
N LYS A 51 -5.75 -6.35 -5.91
CA LYS A 51 -5.17 -5.19 -6.61
C LYS A 51 -5.12 -3.94 -5.73
N GLY A 52 -6.07 -3.78 -4.81
CA GLY A 52 -6.09 -2.67 -3.85
C GLY A 52 -4.96 -2.69 -2.82
N LEU A 53 -4.32 -3.85 -2.63
CA LEU A 53 -3.17 -4.00 -1.72
C LEU A 53 -1.82 -3.81 -2.42
N ALA A 54 -1.81 -3.75 -3.76
CA ALA A 54 -0.59 -3.52 -4.50
C ALA A 54 -0.07 -2.09 -4.27
N SER A 55 1.25 -1.92 -4.32
CA SER A 55 1.86 -0.60 -4.31
C SER A 55 1.33 0.23 -5.48
N GLN A 56 0.75 1.39 -5.17
CA GLN A 56 0.28 2.31 -6.19
C GLN A 56 1.42 3.24 -6.63
N PRO A 57 1.49 3.60 -7.92
CA PRO A 57 2.41 4.63 -8.37
C PRO A 57 2.11 5.92 -7.61
N ARG A 58 3.17 6.68 -7.33
CA ARG A 58 3.00 8.02 -6.75
C ARG A 58 2.15 8.88 -7.70
N VAL A 59 1.36 9.80 -7.15
CA VAL A 59 0.50 10.70 -7.92
C VAL A 59 1.28 11.58 -8.91
N ASP A 60 2.54 11.88 -8.59
CA ASP A 60 3.48 12.65 -9.40
C ASP A 60 4.40 11.77 -10.24
N ALA A 61 4.14 10.47 -10.35
CA ALA A 61 4.92 9.59 -11.21
C ALA A 61 4.87 10.09 -12.67
N GLY A 62 6.05 10.21 -13.29
CA GLY A 62 6.20 10.76 -14.63
C GLY A 62 6.18 12.29 -14.72
N ARG A 63 5.92 13.01 -13.61
CA ARG A 63 6.05 14.47 -13.57
C ARG A 63 7.43 14.86 -13.06
N SER A 64 8.22 15.47 -13.94
CA SER A 64 9.49 16.08 -13.55
C SER A 64 9.29 17.56 -13.23
N LYS A 65 9.95 18.04 -12.18
CA LYS A 65 10.07 19.48 -11.90
C LYS A 65 11.19 20.14 -12.72
N LEU A 66 11.97 19.34 -13.45
CA LEU A 66 13.09 19.83 -14.25
C LEU A 66 12.57 20.56 -15.50
N PRO A 67 13.24 21.63 -15.95
CA PRO A 67 12.99 22.21 -17.26
C PRO A 67 13.14 21.16 -18.37
N GLU A 68 12.35 21.27 -19.44
CA GLU A 68 12.35 20.31 -20.55
C GLU A 68 13.74 20.09 -21.16
N THR A 69 14.55 21.14 -21.25
CA THR A 69 15.94 21.08 -21.75
C THR A 69 16.81 20.16 -20.90
N VAL A 70 16.66 20.22 -19.59
CA VAL A 70 17.39 19.37 -18.64
C VAL A 70 16.89 17.93 -18.73
N GLN A 71 15.58 17.72 -18.90
CA GLN A 71 15.02 16.38 -19.09
C GLN A 71 15.57 15.72 -20.36
N ALA A 72 15.64 16.46 -21.47
CA ALA A 72 16.19 15.98 -22.73
C ALA A 72 17.68 15.61 -22.59
N ALA A 73 18.48 16.43 -21.92
CA ALA A 73 19.89 16.16 -21.65
C ALA A 73 20.08 14.88 -20.81
N VAL A 74 19.28 14.69 -19.75
CA VAL A 74 19.32 13.47 -18.92
C VAL A 74 18.95 12.21 -19.73
N LEU A 75 17.95 12.32 -20.62
CA LEU A 75 17.55 11.21 -21.48
C LEU A 75 18.62 10.87 -22.52
N ALA A 76 19.31 11.87 -23.08
CA ALA A 76 20.43 11.67 -24.00
C ALA A 76 21.59 10.96 -23.31
N ALA A 77 22.01 11.45 -22.14
CA ALA A 77 23.09 10.87 -21.35
C ALA A 77 22.82 9.42 -20.90
N LYS A 78 21.55 9.02 -20.78
CA LYS A 78 21.18 7.64 -20.43
C LYS A 78 21.27 6.63 -21.59
N ARG A 79 21.40 7.11 -22.83
CA ARG A 79 21.42 6.27 -24.05
C ARG A 79 22.85 5.96 -24.54
N GLU A 80 23.83 6.67 -24.00
CA GLU A 80 25.26 6.38 -24.10
C GLU A 80 25.65 5.30 -23.07
#